data_AF-A7M6Q0-F1
#
_entry.id   AF-A7M6Q0-F1
#
_cell.length_a   1.000
_cell.length_b   1.000
_cell.length_c   1.000
_cell.angle_alpha   90.00
_cell.angle_beta   90.00
_cell.angle_gamma   90.00
#
_symmetry.space_group_name_H-M   'P 1'
#
loop_
_entity.id
_entity.type
_entity.pdbx_description
1 polymer ?
#
loop_
_entity_poly.entity_id
_entity_poly.type
_entity_poly.pdbx_seq_one_letter_code
_entity_poly.pdbx_strand_id
1 'polypeptide(L)' 'MAGFLKVVQILAKYGSKAVQWAWANKGKILDWINAGQAIDWVVEKIKQILGIK' A
#
# COMPACT_ATOMS: atom_id res chain seq x y z
N MET A 1 -12.64 1.66 4.04
CA MET A 1 -11.54 1.60 5.03
C MET A 1 -10.80 0.26 5.09
N ALA A 2 -11.48 -0.90 5.08
CA ALA A 2 -10.84 -2.20 5.35
C ALA A 2 -9.69 -2.58 4.41
N GLY A 3 -9.79 -2.28 3.11
CA GLY A 3 -8.74 -2.58 2.13
C GLY A 3 -7.43 -1.82 2.39
N PHE A 4 -7.52 -0.53 2.75
CA PHE A 4 -6.34 0.29 3.07
C PHE A 4 -5.58 -0.26 4.28
N LEU A 5 -6.28 -0.63 5.35
CA LEU A 5 -5.64 -1.17 6.54
C LEU A 5 -4.96 -2.51 6.26
N LYS A 6 -5.53 -3.36 5.39
CA LYS A 6 -4.87 -4.59 4.93
C LYS A 6 -3.57 -4.31 4.19
N VAL A 7 -3.55 -3.32 3.29
CA VAL A 7 -2.31 -2.89 2.60
C VAL A 7 -1.26 -2.45 3.62
N VAL A 8 -1.63 -1.61 4.60
CA VAL A 8 -0.72 -1.15 5.65
C VAL A 8 -0.18 -2.29 6.50
N GLN A 9 -1.02 -3.26 6.88
CA GLN A 9 -0.61 -4.45 7.64
C GLN A 9 0.41 -5.29 6.87
N ILE A 10 0.21 -5.47 5.56
CA ILE A 10 1.17 -6.20 4.72
C ILE A 10 2.48 -5.40 4.62
N LEU A 11 2.39 -4.08 4.43
CA LEU A 11 3.56 -3.21 4.32
C LEU A 11 4.40 -3.14 5.59
N ALA A 12 3.82 -3.41 6.77
CA ALA A 12 4.53 -3.45 8.03
C ALA A 12 5.70 -4.46 8.03
N LYS A 13 5.60 -5.56 7.25
CA LYS A 13 6.68 -6.53 7.08
C LYS A 13 7.91 -5.96 6.36
N TYR A 14 7.74 -4.91 5.57
CA TYR A 14 8.81 -4.26 4.81
C TYR A 14 9.36 -3.00 5.52
N GLY A 15 8.90 -2.74 6.74
CA GLY A 15 9.44 -1.69 7.62
C GLY A 15 8.61 -0.41 7.69
N SER A 16 8.97 0.42 8.68
CA SER A 16 8.26 1.66 9.01
C SER A 16 8.19 2.66 7.87
N LYS A 17 9.20 2.70 6.99
CA LYS A 17 9.22 3.57 5.80
C LYS A 17 8.07 3.26 4.84
N ALA A 18 7.78 1.98 4.60
CA ALA A 18 6.69 1.56 3.72
C ALA A 18 5.31 1.93 4.30
N VAL A 19 5.15 1.73 5.61
CA VAL A 19 3.95 2.12 6.35
C VAL A 19 3.75 3.64 6.32
N GLN A 20 4.78 4.42 6.60
CA GLN A 20 4.72 5.89 6.55
C GLN A 20 4.35 6.39 5.16
N TRP A 21 4.95 5.82 4.11
CA TRP A 21 4.62 6.17 2.74
C TRP A 21 3.15 5.88 2.41
N ALA A 22 2.62 4.73 2.87
CA ALA A 22 1.21 4.38 2.66
C ALA A 22 0.25 5.34 3.37
N TRP A 23 0.55 5.78 4.59
CA TRP A 23 -0.24 6.79 5.29
C TRP A 23 -0.17 8.16 4.62
N ALA A 24 1.00 8.58 4.16
CA ALA A 24 1.18 9.83 3.41
C ALA A 24 0.45 9.84 2.07
N ASN A 25 0.30 8.66 1.42
CA ASN A 25 -0.33 8.51 0.10
C ASN A 25 -1.69 7.80 0.18
N LYS A 26 -2.40 7.92 1.30
CA LYS A 26 -3.65 7.21 1.57
C LYS A 26 -4.71 7.41 0.48
N GLY A 27 -4.86 8.63 -0.04
CA GLY A 27 -5.82 8.93 -1.13
C GLY A 27 -5.56 8.08 -2.36
N LYS A 28 -4.31 8.07 -2.84
CA LYS A 28 -3.87 7.27 -3.99
C LYS A 28 -4.15 5.77 -3.82
N ILE A 29 -3.90 5.23 -2.63
CA ILE A 29 -4.15 3.82 -2.34
C ILE A 29 -5.65 3.52 -2.34
N LEU A 30 -6.46 4.41 -1.76
CA LEU A 30 -7.91 4.28 -1.81
C LEU A 30 -8.44 4.36 -3.24
N ASP A 31 -7.89 5.22 -4.09
CA ASP A 31 -8.28 5.33 -5.50
C ASP A 31 -8.01 4.02 -6.25
N TRP A 32 -6.85 3.39 -6.04
CA TRP A 32 -6.55 2.07 -6.62
C TRP A 32 -7.51 0.99 -6.14
N ILE A 33 -7.82 0.97 -4.84
CA ILE A 33 -8.78 0.02 -4.28
C ILE A 33 -10.19 0.25 -4.86
N ASN A 34 -10.62 1.52 -4.97
CA ASN A 34 -11.91 1.90 -5.52
C ASN A 34 -12.01 1.60 -7.03
N ALA A 35 -10.88 1.65 -7.75
CA ALA A 35 -10.76 1.22 -9.14
C ALA A 35 -10.76 -0.32 -9.31
N GLY A 36 -10.94 -1.09 -8.23
CA GLY A 36 -11.03 -2.54 -8.27
C GLY A 36 -9.68 -3.27 -8.32
N GLN A 37 -8.56 -2.57 -8.06
CA GLN A 37 -7.25 -3.23 -8.01
C GLN A 37 -7.16 -4.18 -6.83
N ALA A 38 -6.52 -5.34 -7.05
CA ALA A 38 -6.26 -6.31 -5.99
C ALA A 38 -5.28 -5.74 -4.95
N ILE A 39 -5.43 -6.16 -3.69
CA ILE A 39 -4.55 -5.75 -2.59
C ILE A 39 -3.09 -6.12 -2.90
N ASP A 40 -2.84 -7.31 -3.47
CA ASP A 40 -1.50 -7.76 -3.83
C ASP A 40 -0.86 -6.87 -4.89
N TRP A 41 -1.64 -6.47 -5.91
CA TRP A 41 -1.19 -5.53 -6.93
C TRP A 41 -0.81 -4.17 -6.32
N VAL A 42 -1.62 -3.66 -5.38
CA VAL A 42 -1.35 -2.41 -4.68
C VAL A 42 -0.05 -2.50 -3.87
N VAL A 43 0.15 -3.59 -3.13
CA VAL A 43 1.37 -3.82 -2.34
C VAL A 43 2.59 -3.90 -3.26
N GLU A 44 2.50 -4.66 -4.35
CA GLU A 44 3.59 -4.77 -5.33
C GLU A 44 3.92 -3.41 -5.96
N LYS A 45 2.90 -2.62 -6.30
CA LYS A 45 3.11 -1.26 -6.82
C LYS A 45 3.85 -0.37 -5.83
N ILE A 46 3.53 -0.47 -4.54
CA ILE A 46 4.21 0.28 -3.48
C ILE A 46 5.65 -0.20 -3.31
N LYS A 47 5.90 -1.52 -3.36
CA LYS A 47 7.27 -2.07 -3.35
C LYS A 47 8.10 -1.53 -4.51
N GLN A 48 7.55 -1.50 -5.72
CA GLN A 48 8.21 -0.95 -6.91
C GLN A 48 8.56 0.54 -6.74
N ILE A 49 7.62 1.35 -6.21
CA ILE A 49 7.85 2.78 -5.96
C ILE A 49 8.97 3.00 -4.92
N LEU A 50 9.01 2.17 -3.89
CA LEU A 50 9.96 2.30 -2.78
C LEU A 50 11.30 1.58 -3.01
N GLY A 51 11.44 0.82 -4.11
CA GLY A 51 12.61 0.00 -4.37
C GLY A 51 12.81 -1.15 -3.38
N ILE A 52 11.72 -1.66 -2.79
CA ILE A 52 11.74 -2.76 -1.83
C ILE A 52 11.81 -4.09 -2.60
N LYS A 53 12.87 -4.87 -2.38
CA LYS A 53 13.02 -6.22 -2.94
C LYS A 53 12.19 -7.22 -2.13
#